data_AF-A0A5N7DGP8-F1
#
_entry.id   AF-A0A5N7DGP8-F1
#
_cell.length_a   1.000
_cell.length_b   1.000
_cell.length_c   1.000
_cell.angle_alpha   90.00
_cell.angle_beta   90.00
_cell.angle_gamma   90.00
#
_symmetry.space_group_name_H-M   'P 1'
#
loop_
_entity.id
_entity.type
_entity.pdbx_description
1 polymer ?
#
loop_
_entity_poly.entity_id
_entity_poly.type
_entity_poly.pdbx_seq_one_letter_code
_entity_poly.pdbx_strand_id
1 'polypeptide(L)'
;MSAAYIPARMDHAISSQPRKVLKAPNRPIAIREHYITNSKTLLTLRPQGDAQSGAAYKVQDENGVTRFTASGRKYNGRSCREFRDASGLPLFDLHRKISFRNVWCITLPESPTADSIATGAPRLAPFGSFLFTFTNVAATDLKVPVHDKEVTLEIERHGRVLESFDVVDGDRKFAEVYARVYIVTRNLP
;
A
#
# COMPACT_ATOMS: atom_id res chain seq x y z
N MET A 1 -18.53 21.68 21.97
CA MET A 1 -17.23 21.16 22.45
C MET A 1 -16.43 20.72 21.24
N SER A 2 -15.41 21.49 20.86
CA SER A 2 -14.64 21.31 19.62
C SER A 2 -13.48 20.35 19.85
N ALA A 3 -13.53 19.15 19.26
CA ALA A 3 -12.42 18.21 19.29
C ALA A 3 -11.33 18.71 18.33
N ALA A 4 -10.19 19.13 18.91
CA ALA A 4 -9.01 19.51 18.15
C ALA A 4 -8.50 18.32 17.34
N TYR A 5 -8.54 18.45 16.02
CA TYR A 5 -7.81 17.58 15.09
C TYR A 5 -6.33 17.69 15.42
N ILE A 6 -5.73 16.64 15.96
CA ILE A 6 -4.27 16.51 16.06
C ILE A 6 -3.81 16.04 14.68
N PRO A 7 -3.20 16.89 13.83
CA PRO A 7 -2.52 16.37 12.66
C PRO A 7 -1.42 15.43 13.17
N ALA A 8 -1.40 14.20 12.66
CA ALA A 8 -0.30 13.29 12.90
C ALA A 8 0.98 13.94 12.35
N ARG A 9 1.70 14.69 13.19
CA ARG A 9 3.05 15.16 12.91
C ARG A 9 3.92 13.92 12.85
N MET A 10 4.14 13.40 11.65
CA MET A 10 5.22 12.46 11.43
C MET A 10 6.51 13.25 11.59
N ASP A 11 7.32 12.96 12.61
CA ASP A 11 8.62 13.60 12.80
C ASP A 11 9.48 13.39 11.54
N HIS A 12 9.75 14.49 10.84
CA HIS A 12 10.34 14.49 9.51
C HIS A 12 11.86 14.40 9.57
N ALA A 13 12.41 13.19 9.73
CA ALA A 13 13.81 12.97 9.41
C ALA A 13 14.00 13.11 7.88
N ILE A 14 14.68 14.17 7.45
CA ILE A 14 15.05 14.40 6.05
C ILE A 14 16.15 13.39 5.72
N SER A 15 15.86 12.41 4.86
CA SER A 15 16.91 11.54 4.32
C SER A 15 17.77 12.37 3.36
N SER A 16 19.02 12.61 3.75
CA SER A 16 20.02 13.35 2.97
C SER A 16 20.73 12.48 1.93
N GLN A 17 20.43 11.18 1.86
CA GLN A 17 21.14 10.26 0.99
C GLN A 17 20.73 10.43 -0.48
N PRO A 18 21.70 10.37 -1.42
CA PRO A 18 21.41 10.33 -2.84
C PRO A 18 20.56 9.11 -3.18
N ARG A 19 19.56 9.28 -4.06
CA ARG A 19 18.68 8.19 -4.52
C ARG A 19 19.54 7.10 -5.16
N LYS A 20 19.41 5.86 -4.68
CA LYS A 20 20.09 4.70 -5.26
C LYS A 20 19.65 4.51 -6.73
N VAL A 21 20.56 4.05 -7.58
CA VAL A 21 20.20 3.59 -8.93
C VAL A 21 19.59 2.20 -8.80
N LEU A 22 18.28 2.09 -9.03
CA LEU A 22 17.54 0.83 -8.90
C LEU A 22 17.37 0.15 -10.26
N LYS A 23 17.51 -1.18 -10.28
CA LYS A 23 17.33 -1.99 -11.48
C LYS A 23 15.85 -2.29 -11.75
N ALA A 24 15.56 -2.71 -12.99
CA ALA A 24 14.24 -3.23 -13.35
C ALA A 24 13.95 -4.57 -12.64
N PRO A 25 12.68 -4.89 -12.39
CA PRO A 25 12.29 -6.20 -11.86
C PRO A 25 12.62 -7.30 -12.89
N ASN A 26 13.16 -8.43 -12.43
CA ASN A 26 13.50 -9.59 -13.29
C ASN A 26 12.45 -10.70 -13.28
N ARG A 27 11.47 -10.61 -12.39
CA ARG A 27 10.38 -11.58 -12.24
C ARG A 27 9.08 -10.85 -11.87
N PRO A 28 7.92 -11.40 -12.26
CA PRO A 28 6.65 -10.92 -11.76
C PRO A 28 6.55 -11.18 -10.26
N ILE A 29 5.93 -10.25 -9.55
CA ILE A 29 5.60 -10.38 -8.14
C ILE A 29 4.13 -10.04 -7.99
N ALA A 30 3.36 -10.92 -7.35
CA ALA A 30 1.95 -10.72 -7.13
C ALA A 30 1.45 -11.37 -5.84
N ILE A 31 0.41 -10.78 -5.26
CA ILE A 31 -0.42 -11.39 -4.21
C ILE A 31 -1.53 -12.23 -4.86
N ARG A 32 -2.00 -11.84 -6.06
CA ARG A 32 -3.02 -12.53 -6.85
C ARG A 32 -2.65 -12.50 -8.33
N GLU A 33 -2.72 -13.65 -8.99
CA GLU A 33 -2.32 -13.80 -10.40
C GLU A 33 -3.14 -12.93 -11.36
N HIS A 34 -4.44 -12.79 -11.11
CA HIS A 34 -5.38 -12.03 -11.95
C HIS A 34 -5.06 -10.54 -12.09
N TYR A 35 -4.19 -9.99 -11.24
CA TYR A 35 -3.80 -8.58 -11.27
C TYR A 35 -2.36 -8.35 -11.79
N ILE A 36 -1.74 -9.39 -12.36
CA ILE A 36 -0.45 -9.24 -13.06
C ILE A 36 -0.69 -8.53 -14.39
N THR A 37 0.11 -7.50 -14.66
CA THR A 37 0.10 -6.76 -15.93
C THR A 37 1.50 -6.75 -16.55
N ASN A 38 1.56 -6.82 -17.88
CA ASN A 38 2.81 -6.76 -18.64
C ASN A 38 3.26 -5.32 -18.93
N SER A 39 2.44 -4.33 -18.57
CA SER A 39 2.67 -2.93 -18.87
C SER A 39 2.66 -2.07 -17.60
N LYS A 40 3.49 -1.04 -17.61
CA LYS A 40 3.51 -0.04 -16.54
C LYS A 40 2.13 0.61 -16.45
N THR A 41 1.53 0.58 -15.26
CA THR A 41 0.21 1.12 -14.99
C THR A 41 0.32 2.24 -13.97
N LEU A 42 -0.19 3.44 -14.28
CA LEU A 42 -0.33 4.51 -13.29
C LEU A 42 -1.68 4.37 -12.56
N LEU A 43 -1.62 4.32 -11.24
CA LEU A 43 -2.80 4.30 -10.37
C LEU A 43 -2.87 5.59 -9.56
N THR A 44 -4.06 6.18 -9.48
CA THR A 44 -4.34 7.38 -8.70
C THR A 44 -5.20 7.03 -7.50
N LEU A 45 -4.66 7.25 -6.29
CA LEU A 45 -5.43 7.15 -5.05
C LEU A 45 -6.14 8.48 -4.78
N ARG A 46 -7.48 8.46 -4.66
CA ARG A 46 -8.29 9.62 -4.30
C ARG A 46 -9.09 9.36 -3.03
N PRO A 47 -9.04 10.25 -2.02
CA PRO A 47 -10.01 10.23 -0.94
C PRO A 47 -11.38 10.65 -1.49
N GLN A 48 -12.43 9.91 -1.15
CA GLN A 48 -13.81 10.25 -1.54
C GLN A 48 -14.68 10.60 -0.32
N GLY A 49 -14.30 10.16 0.89
CA GLY A 49 -15.05 10.43 2.11
C GLY A 49 -14.20 10.41 3.37
N ASP A 50 -14.85 10.54 4.53
CA ASP A 50 -14.20 10.42 5.83
C ASP A 50 -13.88 8.95 6.20
N ALA A 51 -13.19 8.75 7.32
CA ALA A 51 -12.77 7.42 7.78
C ALA A 51 -13.95 6.47 8.11
N GLN A 52 -15.17 6.98 8.19
CA GLN A 52 -16.41 6.24 8.48
C GLN A 52 -17.23 5.95 7.21
N SER A 53 -16.85 6.53 6.07
CA SER A 53 -17.54 6.34 4.79
C SER A 53 -17.26 4.96 4.19
N GLY A 54 -18.32 4.33 3.66
CA GLY A 54 -18.27 3.03 2.98
C GLY A 54 -17.43 2.99 1.69
N ALA A 55 -16.89 4.14 1.25
CA ALA A 55 -15.89 4.24 0.20
C ALA A 55 -14.93 5.40 0.53
N ALA A 56 -14.12 5.24 1.57
CA ALA A 56 -13.19 6.28 2.02
C ALA A 56 -12.14 6.63 0.94
N TYR A 57 -11.71 5.64 0.15
CA TYR A 57 -10.71 5.83 -0.91
C TYR A 57 -11.06 5.06 -2.19
N LYS A 58 -10.75 5.67 -3.33
CA LYS A 58 -10.79 5.06 -4.66
C LYS A 58 -9.40 4.98 -5.28
N VAL A 59 -9.09 3.86 -5.89
CA VAL A 59 -7.91 3.69 -6.74
C VAL A 59 -8.38 3.65 -8.18
N GLN A 60 -8.00 4.67 -8.95
CA GLN A 60 -8.38 4.85 -10.34
C GLN A 60 -7.20 4.59 -11.27
N ASP A 61 -7.46 4.10 -12.48
CA ASP A 61 -6.46 4.03 -13.54
C ASP A 61 -6.26 5.38 -14.24
N GLU A 62 -5.40 5.40 -15.26
CA GLU A 62 -5.08 6.57 -16.09
C GLU A 62 -6.31 7.20 -16.76
N ASN A 63 -7.33 6.39 -17.04
CA ASN A 63 -8.57 6.84 -17.67
C ASN A 63 -9.61 7.32 -16.63
N GLY A 64 -9.26 7.31 -15.34
CA GLY A 64 -10.17 7.67 -14.25
C GLY A 64 -11.16 6.55 -13.88
N VAL A 65 -11.03 5.35 -14.44
CA VAL A 65 -11.89 4.21 -14.13
C VAL A 65 -11.48 3.65 -12.77
N THR A 66 -12.46 3.46 -11.87
CA THR A 66 -12.18 2.90 -10.54
C THR A 66 -11.85 1.42 -10.67
N ARG A 67 -10.64 1.03 -10.25
CA ARG A 67 -10.18 -0.36 -10.24
C ARG A 67 -10.35 -1.01 -8.87
N PHE A 68 -10.15 -0.23 -7.82
CA PHE A 68 -10.30 -0.70 -6.44
C PHE A 68 -10.95 0.37 -5.57
N THR A 69 -11.63 -0.09 -4.53
CA THR A 69 -12.11 0.78 -3.45
C THR A 69 -11.59 0.27 -2.12
N ALA A 70 -11.32 1.20 -1.19
CA ALA A 70 -10.94 0.87 0.16
C ALA A 70 -11.82 1.62 1.16
N SER A 71 -12.41 0.89 2.09
CA SER A 71 -13.40 1.43 3.04
C SER A 71 -13.11 0.97 4.47
N GLY A 72 -13.45 1.80 5.45
CA GLY A 72 -13.51 1.34 6.83
C GLY A 72 -14.72 0.41 7.01
N ARG A 73 -14.60 -0.61 7.87
CA ARG A 73 -15.80 -1.33 8.31
C ARG A 73 -16.63 -0.44 9.23
N LYS A 74 -17.87 -0.17 8.82
CA LYS A 74 -18.85 0.63 9.58
C LYS A 74 -19.48 -0.16 10.75
N TYR A 75 -19.48 -1.50 10.68
CA TYR A 75 -20.22 -2.37 11.59
C TYR A 75 -19.37 -3.54 12.09
N ASN A 76 -18.40 -3.25 12.95
CA ASN A 76 -17.80 -4.18 13.93
C ASN A 76 -16.71 -3.44 14.73
N GLY A 77 -16.53 -3.80 16.00
CA GLY A 77 -15.59 -3.12 16.90
C GLY A 77 -14.09 -3.28 16.58
N ARG A 78 -13.72 -3.77 15.39
CA ARG A 78 -12.32 -3.94 14.96
C ARG A 78 -12.02 -2.95 13.84
N SER A 79 -11.01 -2.10 14.03
CA SER A 79 -10.51 -1.20 12.99
C SER A 79 -9.89 -2.02 11.85
N CYS A 80 -10.57 -2.01 10.70
CA CYS A 80 -10.21 -2.75 9.50
C CYS A 80 -10.47 -1.87 8.27
N ARG A 81 -9.64 -2.02 7.24
CA ARG A 81 -9.93 -1.52 5.90
C ARG A 81 -10.22 -2.67 4.95
N GLU A 82 -11.41 -2.70 4.38
CA GLU A 82 -11.79 -3.66 3.35
C GLU A 82 -11.37 -3.12 1.99
N PHE A 83 -10.76 -3.96 1.18
CA PHE A 83 -10.46 -3.65 -0.21
C PHE A 83 -11.39 -4.43 -1.11
N ARG A 84 -11.99 -3.75 -2.08
CA ARG A 84 -12.91 -4.33 -3.05
C ARG A 84 -12.44 -4.03 -4.47
N ASP A 85 -12.76 -4.94 -5.39
CA ASP A 85 -12.51 -4.74 -6.81
C ASP A 85 -13.51 -3.75 -7.44
N ALA A 86 -13.42 -3.57 -8.76
CA ALA A 86 -14.30 -2.71 -9.53
C ALA A 86 -15.79 -3.15 -9.50
N SER A 87 -16.06 -4.43 -9.26
CA SER A 87 -17.42 -4.97 -9.12
C SER A 87 -17.99 -4.79 -7.71
N GLY A 88 -17.14 -4.42 -6.74
CA GLY A 88 -17.51 -4.29 -5.34
C GLY A 88 -17.32 -5.56 -4.52
N LEU A 89 -16.77 -6.63 -5.13
CA LEU A 89 -16.45 -7.88 -4.44
C LEU A 89 -15.21 -7.69 -3.55
N PRO A 90 -15.22 -8.24 -2.32
CA PRO A 90 -14.11 -8.10 -1.40
C PRO A 90 -12.90 -8.91 -1.87
N LEU A 91 -11.73 -8.29 -1.85
CA LEU A 91 -10.45 -8.89 -2.24
C LEU A 91 -9.60 -9.28 -1.04
N PHE A 92 -9.49 -8.38 -0.07
CA PHE A 92 -8.68 -8.54 1.13
C PHE A 92 -9.07 -7.54 2.21
N ASP A 93 -8.78 -7.90 3.45
CA ASP A 93 -8.97 -7.05 4.61
C ASP A 93 -7.60 -6.68 5.21
N LEU A 94 -7.39 -5.39 5.49
CA LEU A 94 -6.22 -4.88 6.19
C LEU A 94 -6.54 -4.65 7.65
N HIS A 95 -5.75 -5.26 8.52
CA HIS A 95 -5.90 -5.23 9.97
C HIS A 95 -4.62 -4.71 10.63
N ARG A 96 -4.77 -4.15 11.84
CA ARG A 96 -3.66 -3.96 12.77
C ARG A 96 -3.55 -5.19 13.66
N LYS A 97 -2.35 -5.78 13.79
CA LYS A 97 -2.15 -6.90 14.72
C LYS A 97 -2.27 -6.37 16.15
N ILE A 98 -3.22 -6.90 16.91
CA ILE A 98 -3.50 -6.48 18.30
C ILE A 98 -2.25 -6.64 19.18
N SER A 99 -1.50 -7.73 18.97
CA SER A 99 -0.31 -8.07 19.77
C SER A 99 0.92 -7.20 19.49
N PHE A 100 0.93 -6.41 18.40
CA PHE A 100 2.11 -5.62 18.02
C PHE A 100 1.72 -4.20 17.57
N ARG A 101 2.10 -3.21 18.39
CA ARG A 101 1.89 -1.80 18.08
C ARG A 101 2.68 -1.47 16.81
N ASN A 102 1.95 -1.20 15.73
CA ASN A 102 2.43 -0.76 14.40
C ASN A 102 2.65 -1.86 13.35
N VAL A 103 2.30 -3.11 13.64
CA VAL A 103 2.29 -4.18 12.64
C VAL A 103 0.90 -4.31 12.03
N TRP A 104 0.86 -4.42 10.71
CA TRP A 104 -0.32 -4.63 9.90
C TRP A 104 -0.30 -6.04 9.32
N CYS A 105 -1.47 -6.58 9.02
CA CYS A 105 -1.60 -7.81 8.23
C CYS A 105 -2.77 -7.72 7.28
N ILE A 106 -2.65 -8.48 6.21
CA ILE A 106 -3.67 -8.63 5.18
C ILE A 106 -4.18 -10.06 5.23
N THR A 107 -5.50 -10.22 5.24
CA THR A 107 -6.17 -11.51 5.19
C THR A 107 -7.10 -11.57 3.99
N LEU A 108 -7.47 -12.80 3.60
CA LEU A 108 -8.61 -12.99 2.72
C LEU A 108 -9.90 -12.53 3.44
N PRO A 109 -10.95 -12.16 2.68
CA PRO A 109 -12.24 -11.79 3.26
C PRO A 109 -12.72 -12.89 4.20
N GLU A 110 -13.25 -12.49 5.35
CA GLU A 110 -13.83 -13.38 6.38
C GLU A 110 -12.85 -14.39 7.01
N SER A 111 -11.56 -14.32 6.68
CA SER A 111 -10.55 -15.21 7.26
C SER A 111 -10.03 -14.69 8.61
N PRO A 112 -9.69 -15.59 9.55
CA PRO A 112 -9.03 -15.21 10.79
C PRO A 112 -7.70 -14.48 10.56
N THR A 113 -7.34 -13.59 11.48
CA THR A 113 -6.06 -12.84 11.43
C THR A 113 -4.82 -13.75 11.51
N ALA A 114 -4.98 -14.98 12.00
CA ALA A 114 -3.93 -16.00 12.03
C ALA A 114 -3.52 -16.45 10.61
N ASP A 115 -4.45 -16.40 9.65
CA ASP A 115 -4.25 -16.84 8.26
C ASP A 115 -3.88 -15.64 7.36
N SER A 116 -2.93 -14.82 7.83
CA SER A 116 -2.50 -13.64 7.09
C SER A 116 -1.73 -14.01 5.83
N ILE A 117 -2.16 -13.49 4.68
CA ILE A 117 -1.50 -13.67 3.38
C ILE A 117 -0.37 -12.66 3.15
N ALA A 118 -0.36 -11.57 3.92
CA ALA A 118 0.73 -10.61 3.94
C ALA A 118 0.84 -9.93 5.30
N THR A 119 2.04 -9.43 5.62
CA THR A 119 2.30 -8.65 6.83
C THR A 119 3.11 -7.41 6.49
N GLY A 120 2.89 -6.35 7.26
CA GLY A 120 3.58 -5.08 7.07
C GLY A 120 4.05 -4.52 8.41
N ALA A 121 5.30 -4.09 8.51
CA ALA A 121 5.86 -3.55 9.74
C ALA A 121 6.82 -2.38 9.45
N PRO A 122 6.86 -1.35 10.31
CA PRO A 122 7.91 -0.36 10.24
C PRO A 122 9.26 -1.02 10.56
N ARG A 123 10.30 -0.64 9.82
CA ARG A 123 11.67 -1.01 10.14
C ARG A 123 12.17 -0.13 11.30
N LEU A 124 12.80 -0.76 12.30
CA LEU A 124 13.46 -0.05 13.40
C LEU A 124 14.76 0.62 12.89
N ALA A 125 14.66 1.87 12.43
CA ALA A 125 15.75 2.83 12.16
C ALA A 125 16.82 2.41 11.10
N PRO A 126 17.58 3.36 10.48
CA PRO A 126 17.65 4.80 10.71
C PRO A 126 16.67 5.64 9.88
N PHE A 127 15.98 5.04 8.91
CA PHE A 127 15.08 5.74 8.00
C PHE A 127 13.75 5.02 8.08
N GLY A 128 12.63 5.74 8.16
CA GLY A 128 11.29 5.19 8.34
C GLY A 128 10.80 4.36 7.15
N SER A 129 11.54 3.31 6.80
CA SER A 129 11.17 2.33 5.79
C SER A 129 10.17 1.36 6.37
N PHE A 130 9.31 0.85 5.49
CA PHE A 130 8.27 -0.10 5.83
C PHE A 130 8.57 -1.39 5.10
N LEU A 131 8.58 -2.50 5.82
CA LEU A 131 8.74 -3.83 5.25
C LEU A 131 7.35 -4.42 5.01
N PHE A 132 7.16 -4.99 3.83
CA PHE A 132 5.93 -5.66 3.45
C PHE A 132 6.25 -7.05 2.89
N THR A 133 5.80 -8.08 3.61
CA THR A 133 6.16 -9.48 3.34
C THR A 133 4.94 -10.31 2.98
N PHE A 134 5.04 -11.13 1.93
CA PHE A 134 3.97 -11.99 1.44
C PHE A 134 4.50 -13.15 0.59
N THR A 135 3.67 -14.17 0.36
CA THR A 135 3.99 -15.25 -0.58
C THR A 135 3.72 -14.79 -2.02
N ASN A 136 4.75 -14.82 -2.87
CA ASN A 136 4.60 -14.47 -4.28
C ASN A 136 3.89 -15.58 -5.05
N VAL A 137 2.64 -15.35 -5.43
CA VAL A 137 1.86 -16.32 -6.21
C VAL A 137 2.36 -16.46 -7.65
N ALA A 138 3.07 -15.45 -8.16
CA ALA A 138 3.67 -15.51 -9.49
C ALA A 138 4.93 -16.39 -9.56
N ALA A 139 5.40 -16.93 -8.43
CA ALA A 139 6.51 -17.89 -8.39
C ALA A 139 6.00 -19.30 -8.74
N THR A 140 5.79 -19.52 -10.04
CA THR A 140 5.27 -20.76 -10.65
C THR A 140 6.20 -21.96 -10.57
N ASP A 141 7.43 -21.79 -10.07
CA ASP A 141 8.38 -22.91 -9.98
C ASP A 141 7.96 -23.89 -8.88
N LEU A 142 7.55 -25.09 -9.32
CA LEU A 142 7.08 -26.19 -8.47
C LEU A 142 8.16 -26.80 -7.57
N LYS A 143 9.43 -26.44 -7.77
CA LYS A 143 10.59 -27.00 -7.04
C LYS A 143 11.15 -26.10 -5.94
N VAL A 144 10.61 -24.89 -5.81
CA VAL A 144 11.13 -23.88 -4.89
C VAL A 144 10.41 -24.04 -3.54
N PRO A 145 11.12 -24.31 -2.43
CA PRO A 145 10.55 -24.36 -1.08
C PRO A 145 9.68 -23.14 -0.77
N VAL A 146 8.65 -23.29 0.07
CA VAL A 146 7.68 -22.21 0.38
C VAL A 146 8.36 -20.93 0.88
N HIS A 147 9.45 -21.06 1.66
CA HIS A 147 10.25 -19.94 2.14
C HIS A 147 10.95 -19.16 1.01
N ASP A 148 11.31 -19.83 -0.08
CA ASP A 148 11.94 -19.20 -1.23
C ASP A 148 10.92 -18.52 -2.17
N LYS A 149 9.61 -18.72 -1.92
CA LYS A 149 8.52 -17.99 -2.57
C LYS A 149 8.11 -16.73 -1.80
N GLU A 150 8.65 -16.53 -0.60
CA GLU A 150 8.38 -15.34 0.20
C GLU A 150 9.11 -14.13 -0.40
N VAL A 151 8.41 -13.01 -0.48
CA VAL A 151 8.94 -11.73 -0.96
C VAL A 151 8.79 -10.72 0.14
N THR A 152 9.87 -9.98 0.41
CA THR A 152 9.85 -8.82 1.31
C THR A 152 10.18 -7.58 0.50
N LEU A 153 9.18 -6.72 0.34
CA LEU A 153 9.34 -5.41 -0.27
C LEU A 153 9.72 -4.39 0.80
N GLU A 154 10.74 -3.59 0.51
CA GLU A 154 11.10 -2.42 1.31
C GLU A 154 10.49 -1.17 0.65
N ILE A 155 9.81 -0.36 1.46
CA ILE A 155 9.28 0.94 1.06
C ILE A 155 10.28 1.99 1.52
N GLU A 156 11.13 2.43 0.59
CA GLU A 156 12.16 3.42 0.85
C GLU A 156 11.62 4.83 0.57
N ARG A 157 11.63 5.71 1.58
CA ARG A 157 11.30 7.13 1.40
C ARG A 157 12.44 7.84 0.67
N HIS A 158 12.11 8.63 -0.35
CA HIS A 158 13.08 9.49 -1.04
C HIS A 158 12.53 10.88 -1.34
N GLY A 159 13.42 11.88 -1.40
CA GLY A 159 13.07 13.25 -1.76
C GLY A 159 12.84 14.19 -0.58
N ARG A 160 12.74 15.49 -0.89
CA ARG A 160 12.76 16.60 0.09
C ARG A 160 11.44 17.37 0.24
N VAL A 161 10.57 17.40 -0.77
CA VAL A 161 9.46 18.38 -0.87
C VAL A 161 8.07 17.72 -0.96
N LEU A 162 7.95 16.58 -1.63
CA LEU A 162 6.72 15.78 -1.69
C LEU A 162 7.02 14.39 -1.15
N GLU A 163 6.06 13.78 -0.45
CA GLU A 163 6.19 12.40 -0.01
C GLU A 163 6.26 11.48 -1.22
N SER A 164 7.47 10.95 -1.45
CA SER A 164 7.72 9.97 -2.50
C SER A 164 8.43 8.76 -1.93
N PHE A 165 8.04 7.58 -2.41
CA PHE A 165 8.50 6.29 -1.93
C PHE A 165 8.79 5.36 -3.10
N ASP A 166 9.93 4.68 -3.06
CA ASP A 166 10.22 3.57 -3.94
C ASP A 166 9.85 2.26 -3.22
N VAL A 167 9.16 1.36 -3.93
CA VAL A 167 8.87 0.00 -3.46
C VAL A 167 9.87 -0.93 -4.12
N VAL A 168 10.74 -1.55 -3.32
CA VAL A 168 11.92 -2.29 -3.80
C VAL A 168 11.97 -3.72 -3.29
N ASP A 169 12.49 -4.65 -4.11
CA ASP A 169 12.95 -5.99 -3.72
C ASP A 169 14.47 -6.01 -3.90
N GLY A 170 15.21 -5.87 -2.80
CA GLY A 170 16.68 -5.72 -2.84
C GLY A 170 17.13 -4.48 -3.62
N ASP A 171 17.76 -4.67 -4.78
CA ASP A 171 18.25 -3.60 -5.66
C ASP A 171 17.30 -3.27 -6.83
N ARG A 172 16.08 -3.81 -6.82
CA ARG A 172 15.11 -3.70 -7.93
C ARG A 172 13.89 -2.89 -7.53
N LYS A 173 13.48 -1.94 -8.37
CA LYS A 173 12.27 -1.12 -8.15
C LYS A 173 11.04 -1.76 -8.82
N PHE A 174 9.98 -1.96 -8.06
CA PHE A 174 8.69 -2.48 -8.54
C PHE A 174 7.65 -1.38 -8.73
N ALA A 175 7.60 -0.43 -7.81
CA ALA A 175 6.65 0.68 -7.88
C ALA A 175 7.26 1.95 -7.31
N GLU A 176 6.67 3.08 -7.70
CA GLU A 176 7.00 4.40 -7.19
C GLU A 176 5.69 5.08 -6.80
N VAL A 177 5.62 5.52 -5.56
CA VAL A 177 4.47 6.22 -4.97
C VAL A 177 4.88 7.65 -4.72
N TYR A 178 4.07 8.62 -5.13
CA TYR A 178 4.37 10.02 -4.88
C TYR A 178 3.10 10.85 -4.81
N ALA A 179 3.11 11.84 -3.92
CA ALA A 179 2.06 12.84 -3.87
C ALA A 179 2.17 13.81 -5.07
N ARG A 180 1.02 14.19 -5.64
CA ARG A 180 0.92 15.27 -6.64
C ARG A 180 0.05 16.39 -6.08
N VAL A 181 0.46 17.63 -6.29
CA VAL A 181 -0.32 18.84 -5.95
C VAL A 181 -0.84 19.43 -7.24
N TYR A 182 -2.16 19.67 -7.31
CA TYR A 182 -2.79 20.38 -8.42
C TYR A 182 -3.13 21.80 -7.97
N ILE A 183 -2.57 22.81 -8.64
CA ILE A 183 -2.96 24.21 -8.43
C ILE A 183 -4.12 24.48 -9.39
N VAL A 184 -5.32 24.66 -8.84
CA VAL A 184 -6.50 25.07 -9.62
C VAL A 184 -6.53 26.60 -9.64
N THR A 185 -6.02 27.20 -10.72
CA THR A 185 -6.25 28.63 -10.97
C THR A 185 -7.69 28.81 -11.46
N ARG A 186 -8.55 29.35 -10.61
CA ARG A 186 -9.82 29.92 -11.07
C ARG A 186 -9.48 31.13 -11.93
N ASN A 187 -9.71 31.03 -13.23
CA ASN A 187 -9.84 32.24 -14.05
C ASN A 187 -11.13 32.92 -13.57
N LEU A 188 -10.98 34.04 -12.87
CA LEU A 188 -12.07 34.98 -12.69
C LEU A 188 -12.35 35.64 -14.06
N PRO A 189 -13.62 35.88 -14.39
CA PRO A 189 -14.01 36.57 -15.63
C PRO A 189 -13.46 38.00 -15.69
#